data_AF-A0A6G1YNX9-F1
#
_entry.id   AF-A0A6G1YNX9-F1
#
_cell.length_a   1.000
_cell.length_b   1.000
_cell.length_c   1.000
_cell.angle_alpha   90.00
_cell.angle_beta   90.00
_cell.angle_gamma   90.00
#
_symmetry.space_group_name_H-M   'P 1'
#
loop_
_entity.id
_entity.type
_entity.pdbx_description
1 polymer ?
#
loop_
_entity_poly.entity_id
_entity_poly.type
_entity_poly.pdbx_seq_one_letter_code
_entity_poly.pdbx_strand_id
1 'polypeptide(L)'
;MLESIKKELLSWPFVTAEPHRFGGIEFRINKREMGHIHGDRVADLPFPMDVKNELVNSGRVSPHHFLPQSGWVSYWIKGEQDIPAIIELFKKRYDYLKPKMNLVNATISPYTTTNN
;
A
#
# COMPACT_ATOMS: atom_id res chain seq x y z
N MET A 1 13.87 6.43 -10.30
CA MET A 1 13.23 5.84 -9.10
C MET A 1 11.70 6.01 -8.99
N LEU A 2 11.15 7.20 -8.72
CA LEU A 2 9.70 7.39 -8.47
C LEU A 2 8.81 6.78 -9.56
N GLU A 3 9.15 6.95 -10.84
CA GLU A 3 8.37 6.37 -11.95
C GLU A 3 8.37 4.83 -11.94
N SER A 4 9.45 4.19 -11.51
CA SER A 4 9.52 2.72 -11.38
C SER A 4 8.57 2.23 -10.29
N ILE A 5 8.57 2.90 -9.14
CA ILE A 5 7.66 2.58 -8.02
C ILE A 5 6.22 2.81 -8.46
N LYS A 6 5.94 3.98 -9.06
CA LYS A 6 4.60 4.32 -9.57
C LYS A 6 4.09 3.30 -10.57
N LYS A 7 4.93 2.88 -11.53
CA LYS A 7 4.59 1.85 -12.53
C LYS A 7 4.23 0.52 -11.86
N GLU A 8 5.02 0.09 -10.88
CA GLU A 8 4.73 -1.14 -10.13
C GLU A 8 3.40 -1.02 -9.36
N LEU A 9 3.22 0.04 -8.57
CA LEU A 9 2.02 0.21 -7.75
C LEU A 9 0.74 0.31 -8.59
N LEU A 10 0.79 1.01 -9.73
CA LEU A 10 -0.34 1.10 -10.66
C LEU A 10 -0.65 -0.21 -11.40
N SER A 11 0.24 -1.19 -11.35
CA SER A 11 -0.06 -2.53 -11.87
C SER A 11 -0.96 -3.35 -10.92
N TRP A 12 -1.07 -2.93 -9.66
CA TRP A 12 -1.86 -3.65 -8.67
C TRP A 12 -3.35 -3.36 -8.83
N PRO A 13 -4.23 -4.36 -8.67
CA PRO A 13 -5.67 -4.17 -8.82
C PRO A 13 -6.20 -3.06 -7.92
N PHE A 14 -6.97 -2.15 -8.52
CA PHE A 14 -7.67 -1.03 -7.87
C PHE A 14 -6.76 0.07 -7.29
N VAL A 15 -5.47 0.08 -7.62
CA VAL A 15 -4.55 1.14 -7.20
C VAL A 15 -4.60 2.31 -8.17
N THR A 16 -4.73 3.52 -7.62
CA THR A 16 -4.66 4.79 -8.36
C THR A 16 -3.58 5.68 -7.77
N ALA A 17 -3.15 6.67 -8.56
CA ALA A 17 -2.17 7.69 -8.16
C ALA A 17 -2.74 9.09 -8.38
N GLU A 18 -2.61 9.95 -7.38
CA GLU A 18 -3.11 11.33 -7.40
C GLU A 18 -2.03 12.30 -6.86
N PRO A 19 -2.04 13.59 -7.26
CA PRO A 19 -1.20 14.59 -6.62
C PRO A 19 -1.53 14.69 -5.13
N HIS A 20 -0.52 14.63 -4.27
CA HIS A 20 -0.71 14.80 -2.84
C HIS A 20 -0.75 16.31 -2.47
N ARG A 21 -1.64 16.69 -1.55
CA ARG A 21 -1.92 18.11 -1.21
C ARG A 21 -0.72 18.89 -0.66
N PHE A 22 0.31 18.19 -0.17
CA PHE A 22 1.55 18.77 0.34
C PHE A 22 2.74 18.57 -0.60
N GLY A 23 2.47 18.30 -1.89
CA GLY A 23 3.46 17.83 -2.85
C GLY A 23 3.64 16.32 -2.77
N GLY A 24 4.20 15.76 -3.85
CA GLY A 24 4.38 14.32 -4.01
C GLY A 24 3.23 13.61 -4.73
N ILE A 25 3.30 12.29 -4.76
CA ILE A 25 2.28 11.41 -5.35
C ILE A 25 1.68 10.56 -4.25
N GLU A 26 0.35 10.59 -4.12
CA GLU A 26 -0.42 9.74 -3.24
C GLU A 26 -0.90 8.49 -3.99
N PHE A 27 -0.75 7.33 -3.37
CA PHE A 27 -1.27 6.06 -3.87
C PHE A 27 -2.46 5.62 -3.04
N ARG A 28 -3.54 5.24 -3.72
CA ARG A 28 -4.80 4.86 -3.10
C ARG A 28 -5.24 3.51 -3.63
N ILE A 29 -5.93 2.74 -2.80
CA ILE A 29 -6.75 1.61 -3.24
C ILE A 29 -8.22 1.99 -3.04
N ASN A 30 -8.99 2.02 -4.12
CA ASN A 30 -10.32 2.64 -4.14
C ASN A 30 -10.28 4.06 -3.52
N LYS A 31 -10.96 4.27 -2.38
CA LYS A 31 -11.00 5.56 -1.67
C LYS A 31 -10.05 5.62 -0.46
N ARG A 32 -9.17 4.64 -0.25
CA ARG A 32 -8.32 4.55 0.95
C ARG A 32 -6.85 4.78 0.59
N GLU A 33 -6.18 5.65 1.35
CA GLU A 33 -4.76 5.93 1.17
C GLU A 33 -3.90 4.75 1.61
N MET A 34 -2.99 4.36 0.71
CA MET A 34 -1.91 3.41 0.96
C MET A 34 -0.64 4.12 1.43
N GLY A 35 -0.42 5.35 1.01
CA GLY A 35 0.72 6.17 1.37
C GLY A 35 1.07 7.11 0.23
N HIS A 36 2.06 7.97 0.46
CA HIS A 36 2.51 8.94 -0.53
C HIS A 36 4.02 9.06 -0.54
N ILE A 37 4.56 9.53 -1.67
CA ILE A 37 5.99 9.70 -1.88
C ILE A 37 6.29 11.15 -2.27
N HIS A 38 7.20 11.77 -1.53
CA HIS A 38 7.70 13.12 -1.79
C HIS A 38 8.97 13.06 -2.65
N GLY A 39 8.78 12.98 -3.97
CA GLY A 39 9.88 12.89 -4.94
C GLY A 39 10.73 11.64 -4.71
N ASP A 40 12.04 11.82 -4.58
CA ASP A 40 13.00 10.74 -4.32
C ASP A 40 13.54 10.78 -2.87
N ARG A 41 12.81 11.41 -1.92
CA ARG A 41 13.30 11.67 -0.55
C ARG A 41 12.68 10.80 0.52
N VAL A 42 11.35 10.71 0.54
CA VAL A 42 10.63 10.02 1.62
C VAL A 42 9.33 9.41 1.11
N ALA A 43 9.05 8.20 1.57
CA ALA A 43 7.77 7.54 1.43
C ALA A 43 7.09 7.44 2.80
N ASP A 44 5.88 7.98 2.91
CA ASP A 44 5.09 8.00 4.13
C ASP A 44 3.90 7.05 4.00
N LEU A 45 3.75 6.13 4.96
CA LEU A 45 2.72 5.09 4.91
C LEU A 45 1.99 4.93 6.25
N PRO A 46 0.65 4.84 6.27
CA PRO A 46 -0.13 4.55 7.47
C PRO A 46 -0.26 3.05 7.73
N PHE A 47 0.04 2.61 8.95
CA PHE A 47 -0.17 1.24 9.42
C PHE A 47 -0.99 1.18 10.72
N PRO A 48 -1.58 0.01 11.06
CA PRO A 48 -1.98 -0.29 12.43
C PRO A 48 -0.82 -0.08 13.42
N MET A 49 -1.12 0.31 14.66
CA MET A 49 -0.10 0.72 15.64
C MET A 49 0.91 -0.38 15.99
N ASP A 50 0.45 -1.62 16.11
CA ASP A 50 1.29 -2.81 16.32
C ASP A 50 2.27 -3.02 15.17
N VAL A 51 1.79 -2.95 13.93
CA VAL A 51 2.63 -3.08 12.72
C VAL A 51 3.63 -1.92 12.62
N LYS A 52 3.20 -0.70 12.93
CA LYS A 52 4.09 0.47 12.97
C LYS A 52 5.21 0.26 13.99
N ASN A 53 4.89 -0.21 15.20
CA ASN A 53 5.89 -0.47 16.24
C ASN A 53 6.89 -1.55 15.82
N GLU A 54 6.41 -2.64 15.20
CA GLU A 54 7.28 -3.69 14.63
C GLU A 54 8.26 -3.13 13.59
N LEU A 55 7.74 -2.36 12.63
CA LEU A 55 8.56 -1.77 11.56
C LEU A 55 9.60 -0.79 12.12
N VAL A 56 9.22 0.07 13.07
CA VAL A 56 10.16 1.01 13.70
C VAL A 56 11.23 0.27 14.51
N ASN A 57 10.84 -0.73 15.30
CA ASN A 57 11.78 -1.53 16.10
C ASN A 57 12.77 -2.33 15.23
N SER A 58 12.38 -2.69 14.01
CA SER A 58 13.29 -3.33 13.04
C SER A 58 14.36 -2.39 12.48
N GLY A 59 14.26 -1.08 12.72
CA GLY A 59 15.15 -0.05 12.18
C GLY A 59 14.95 0.24 10.69
N ARG A 60 13.95 -0.39 10.04
CA ARG A 60 13.67 -0.23 8.60
C ARG A 60 12.96 1.07 8.26
N VAL A 61 12.22 1.65 9.19
CA VAL A 61 11.48 2.92 9.03
C VAL A 61 11.60 3.75 10.30
N SER A 62 11.28 5.05 10.18
CA SER A 62 11.17 5.97 11.31
C SER A 62 9.71 6.29 11.61
N PRO A 63 9.36 6.69 12.85
CA PRO A 63 8.08 7.35 13.10
C PRO A 63 7.92 8.57 12.19
N HIS A 64 6.70 8.84 11.74
CA HIS A 64 6.43 9.99 10.87
C HIS A 64 6.79 11.31 11.55
N HIS A 65 7.53 12.18 10.85
CA HIS A 65 8.12 13.39 11.44
C HIS A 65 7.10 14.36 12.04
N PHE A 66 5.94 14.53 11.38
CA PHE A 66 4.88 15.42 11.87
C PHE A 66 3.80 14.73 12.73
N LEU A 67 3.69 13.40 12.63
CA LEU A 67 2.64 12.62 13.30
C LEU A 67 3.23 11.41 14.04
N PRO A 68 4.23 11.61 14.92
CA PRO A 68 5.05 10.52 15.47
C PRO A 68 4.26 9.53 16.34
N GLN A 69 3.15 9.98 16.94
CA GLN A 69 2.28 9.16 17.79
C GLN A 69 1.20 8.41 17.01
N SER A 70 1.05 8.69 15.71
CA SER A 70 0.11 7.98 14.85
C SER A 70 0.68 6.65 14.34
N GLY A 71 -0.11 5.93 13.53
CA GLY A 71 0.32 4.76 12.79
C GLY A 71 1.19 5.05 11.56
N TRP A 72 1.48 6.33 11.28
CA TRP A 72 2.32 6.73 10.15
C TRP A 72 3.80 6.45 10.41
N VAL A 73 4.45 5.93 9.37
CA VAL A 73 5.91 5.74 9.30
C VAL A 73 6.48 6.47 8.09
N SER A 74 7.75 6.84 8.18
CA SER A 74 8.52 7.42 7.09
C SER A 74 9.67 6.49 6.72
N TYR A 75 9.77 6.15 5.44
CA TYR A 75 10.96 5.51 4.85
C TYR A 75 11.79 6.58 4.15
N TRP A 76 13.01 6.82 4.64
CA TRP A 76 13.94 7.78 4.05
C TRP A 76 14.71 7.13 2.91
N ILE A 77 14.54 7.66 1.71
CA ILE A 77 15.05 7.07 0.48
C ILE A 77 16.49 7.55 0.24
N LYS A 78 17.40 6.59 0.02
CA LYS A 78 18.83 6.81 -0.23
C LYS A 78 19.21 6.61 -1.69
N GLY A 79 18.38 5.93 -2.47
CA GLY A 79 18.59 5.71 -3.90
C GLY A 79 17.79 4.55 -4.46
N GLU A 80 18.07 4.18 -5.71
CA GLU A 80 17.29 3.17 -6.43
C GLU A 80 17.34 1.77 -5.79
N GLN A 81 18.36 1.47 -5.00
CA GLN A 81 18.46 0.24 -4.21
C GLN A 81 17.30 0.07 -3.21
N ASP A 82 16.61 1.16 -2.85
CA ASP A 82 15.50 1.15 -1.91
C ASP A 82 14.15 0.83 -2.58
N ILE A 83 14.08 0.80 -3.92
CA ILE A 83 12.84 0.51 -4.65
C ILE A 83 12.16 -0.77 -4.14
N PRO A 84 12.86 -1.91 -3.95
CA PRO A 84 12.24 -3.12 -3.42
C PRO A 84 11.64 -2.93 -2.02
N ALA A 85 12.36 -2.25 -1.12
CA ALA A 85 11.90 -2.02 0.24
C ALA A 85 10.64 -1.13 0.28
N ILE A 86 10.58 -0.10 -0.57
CA ILE A 86 9.40 0.76 -0.70
C ILE A 86 8.21 -0.03 -1.24
N ILE A 87 8.42 -0.85 -2.28
CA ILE A 87 7.39 -1.73 -2.85
C ILE A 87 6.88 -2.70 -1.79
N GLU A 88 7.75 -3.31 -0.98
CA GLU A 88 7.36 -4.21 0.11
C GLU A 88 6.48 -3.52 1.17
N LEU A 89 6.81 -2.29 1.55
CA LEU A 89 6.00 -1.51 2.48
C LEU A 89 4.60 -1.22 1.90
N PHE A 90 4.54 -0.76 0.65
CA PHE A 90 3.26 -0.57 -0.04
C PHE A 90 2.50 -1.89 -0.19
N LYS A 91 3.19 -3.01 -0.40
CA LYS A 91 2.58 -4.33 -0.54
C LYS A 91 1.93 -4.77 0.76
N LYS A 92 2.64 -4.62 1.89
CA LYS A 92 2.10 -4.86 3.23
C LYS A 92 0.84 -4.02 3.45
N ARG A 93 0.86 -2.74 3.06
CA ARG A 93 -0.31 -1.87 3.19
C ARG A 93 -1.46 -2.26 2.25
N TYR A 94 -1.15 -2.63 1.02
CA TYR A 94 -2.11 -3.16 0.05
C TYR A 94 -2.84 -4.39 0.60
N ASP A 95 -2.11 -5.33 1.18
CA ASP A 95 -2.68 -6.56 1.73
C ASP A 95 -3.60 -6.31 2.94
N TYR A 96 -3.35 -5.24 3.71
CA TYR A 96 -4.25 -4.78 4.77
C TYR A 96 -5.54 -4.14 4.26
N LEU A 97 -5.48 -3.46 3.11
CA LEU A 97 -6.59 -2.68 2.58
C LEU A 97 -7.41 -3.42 1.53
N LYS A 98 -6.82 -4.39 0.84
CA LYS A 98 -7.52 -5.16 -0.19
C LYS A 98 -8.74 -5.83 0.46
N PRO A 99 -9.93 -5.74 -0.16
CA PRO A 99 -11.07 -6.48 0.30
C PRO A 99 -10.67 -7.96 0.42
N LYS A 100 -10.98 -8.59 1.55
CA LYS A 100 -10.96 -10.05 1.58
C LYS A 100 -11.97 -10.48 0.52
N MET A 101 -11.51 -11.18 -0.52
CA MET A 101 -12.42 -11.88 -1.40
C MET A 101 -13.19 -12.84 -0.52
N ASN A 102 -14.44 -12.51 -0.18
CA ASN A 102 -15.38 -13.50 0.29
C ASN A 102 -15.55 -14.44 -0.89
N LEU A 103 -14.99 -15.64 -0.78
CA LEU A 103 -15.28 -16.77 -1.67
C LEU A 103 -16.75 -17.15 -1.43
N VAL A 104 -17.68 -16.34 -1.91
CA VAL A 104 -19.08 -16.71 -2.05
C VAL A 104 -19.36 -16.92 -3.53
N ASN A 105 -19.53 -18.20 -3.86
CA ASN A 105 -20.08 -18.77 -5.10
C ASN A 105 -19.12 -18.96 -6.28
N ALA A 106 -18.09 -19.79 -6.10
CA ALA A 106 -17.63 -20.70 -7.16
C ALA A 106 -18.33 -22.05 -7.00
N THR A 107 -19.66 -22.06 -7.13
CA THR A 107 -20.47 -23.28 -7.28
C THR A 107 -21.83 -22.87 -7.83
N ILE A 108 -21.87 -22.54 -9.12
CA ILE A 108 -23.06 -22.80 -9.92
C ILE A 108 -22.65 -23.86 -10.93
N SER A 109 -22.80 -25.12 -10.51
CA SER A 109 -22.78 -26.26 -11.42
C SER A 109 -24.11 -26.27 -12.18
N PRO A 110 -24.13 -26.50 -13.51
CA PRO A 110 -25.35 -26.47 -14.30
C PRO A 110 -26.05 -27.83 -14.23
N TYR A 111 -26.91 -28.07 -13.24
CA TYR A 111 -27.84 -29.20 -13.27
C TYR A 111 -29.19 -28.86 -12.62
N THR A 112 -30.13 -28.50 -13.48
CA THR A 112 -31.59 -28.64 -13.38
C THR A 112 -32.08 -28.47 -14.83
N THR A 113 -32.81 -29.38 -15.48
CA THR A 113 -33.90 -30.25 -15.02
C THR A 113 -34.14 -31.37 -16.04
N THR A 114 -34.33 -32.60 -15.56
CA THR A 114 -35.03 -33.70 -16.25
C THR A 114 -36.49 -33.32 -16.47
N ASN A 115 -37.04 -33.49 -17.67
CA ASN A 115 -38.50 -33.63 -17.81
C ASN A 115 -38.83 -34.73 -18.83
N ASN A 116 -39.79 -35.56 -18.39
CA ASN A 116 -40.46 -36.66 -19.08
C ASN A 116 -41.26 -36.21 -20.30
#